data_AF-A0A9P7EKW1-F1
#
_entry.id   AF-A0A9P7EKW1-F1
#
_cell.length_a   1.000
_cell.length_b   1.000
_cell.length_c   1.000
_cell.angle_alpha   90.00
_cell.angle_beta   90.00
_cell.angle_gamma   90.00
#
_symmetry.space_group_name_H-M   'P 1'
#
loop_
_entity.id
_entity.type
_entity.pdbx_description
1 polymer ?
#
loop_
_entity_poly.entity_id
_entity_poly.type
_entity_poly.pdbx_seq_one_letter_code
_entity_poly.pdbx_strand_id
1 'polypeptide(L)'
;FDILTTVGKYSNACMSMPSLQLEFRYDPSCMIAFSGRIVRHGVHEVEGDWITWAWYMRDSVHIYARVPSCGWARVDCAHSLPCQRSNRHRM
;
A
#
# COMPACT_ATOMS: atom_id res chain seq x y z
N PHE A 1 -6.74 -0.24 2.13
CA PHE A 1 -6.09 -1.55 2.13
C PHE A 1 -5.46 -1.73 0.79
N ASP A 2 -4.30 -2.37 0.84
CA ASP A 2 -3.42 -2.55 -0.28
C ASP A 2 -3.22 -4.05 -0.40
N ILE A 3 -3.46 -4.57 -1.60
CA ILE A 3 -3.23 -5.97 -1.94
C ILE A 3 -2.07 -5.95 -2.92
N LEU A 4 -1.05 -6.76 -2.65
CA LEU A 4 0.10 -6.92 -3.51
C LEU A 4 0.18 -8.38 -3.96
N THR A 5 0.36 -8.62 -5.25
CA THR A 5 0.61 -9.96 -5.80
C THR A 5 1.87 -9.93 -6.64
N THR A 6 2.74 -10.91 -6.42
CA THR A 6 3.97 -11.06 -7.16
C THR A 6 3.89 -12.20 -8.17
N VAL A 7 4.50 -11.98 -9.32
CA VAL A 7 4.76 -13.01 -10.32
C VAL A 7 6.16 -12.81 -10.88
N GLY A 8 6.79 -13.90 -11.32
CA GLY A 8 8.11 -13.85 -11.93
C GLY A 8 8.99 -15.01 -11.54
N LYS A 9 10.24 -14.95 -11.99
CA LYS A 9 11.30 -15.90 -11.66
C LYS A 9 12.36 -15.14 -10.90
N TYR A 10 12.24 -15.17 -9.58
CA TYR A 10 13.15 -14.47 -8.69
C TYR A 10 13.36 -15.28 -7.41
N SER A 11 14.41 -14.94 -6.67
CA SER A 11 14.75 -15.54 -5.38
C SER A 11 15.11 -14.48 -4.35
N ASN A 12 15.19 -14.90 -3.09
CA ASN A 12 15.70 -14.11 -1.97
C ASN A 12 14.90 -12.82 -1.66
N ALA A 13 13.68 -12.68 -2.20
CA ALA A 13 12.83 -11.56 -1.86
C ALA A 13 12.36 -11.63 -0.40
N CYS A 14 12.52 -10.53 0.31
CA CYS A 14 12.11 -10.39 1.69
C CYS A 14 11.25 -9.12 1.84
N MET A 15 10.06 -9.27 2.42
CA MET A 15 9.14 -8.17 2.71
C MET A 15 9.31 -7.78 4.18
N SER A 16 9.63 -6.51 4.42
CA SER A 16 9.76 -5.94 5.74
C SER A 16 8.55 -5.06 6.06
N MET A 17 7.99 -5.23 7.26
CA MET A 17 6.94 -4.39 7.82
C MET A 17 7.38 -3.87 9.20
N PRO A 18 8.24 -2.84 9.27
CA PRO A 18 8.86 -2.41 10.52
C PRO A 18 7.85 -1.96 11.59
N SER A 19 6.73 -1.38 11.18
CA SER A 19 5.67 -0.96 12.12
C SER A 19 5.03 -2.12 12.87
N LEU A 20 5.16 -3.34 12.35
CA LEU A 20 4.66 -4.58 12.96
C LEU A 20 5.80 -5.47 13.49
N GLN A 21 7.05 -5.07 13.32
CA GLN A 21 8.23 -5.90 13.60
C GLN A 21 8.18 -7.27 12.90
N LEU A 22 7.62 -7.28 11.68
CA LEU A 22 7.53 -8.49 10.86
C LEU A 22 8.47 -8.39 9.68
N GLU A 23 9.09 -9.52 9.39
CA GLU A 23 9.89 -9.76 8.21
C GLU A 23 9.62 -11.19 7.74
N PHE A 24 9.34 -11.38 6.45
CA PHE A 24 9.03 -12.70 5.91
C PHE A 24 9.42 -12.83 4.44
N ARG A 25 9.63 -14.07 4.03
CA ARG A 25 9.90 -14.43 2.63
C ARG A 25 8.75 -13.98 1.74
N TYR A 26 9.07 -13.29 0.66
CA TYR A 26 8.11 -12.79 -0.31
C TYR A 26 8.23 -13.52 -1.64
N ASP A 27 8.04 -14.84 -1.58
CA ASP A 27 8.27 -15.76 -2.68
C ASP A 27 7.37 -15.48 -3.90
N PRO A 28 7.76 -15.92 -5.11
CA PRO A 28 6.93 -15.78 -6.31
C PRO A 28 5.55 -16.41 -6.14
N SER A 29 4.54 -15.82 -6.79
CA SER A 29 3.13 -16.25 -6.68
C SER A 29 2.52 -16.01 -5.30
N CYS A 30 3.09 -15.12 -4.49
CA CYS A 30 2.53 -14.72 -3.21
C CYS A 30 1.55 -13.55 -3.38
N MET A 31 0.45 -13.59 -2.63
CA MET A 31 -0.45 -12.44 -2.46
C MET A 31 -0.48 -12.05 -0.98
N ILE A 32 -0.35 -10.75 -0.70
CA ILE A 32 -0.44 -10.19 0.63
C ILE A 32 -1.42 -9.03 0.67
N ALA A 33 -2.20 -8.95 1.75
CA ALA A 33 -3.12 -7.86 2.00
C ALA A 33 -2.83 -7.22 3.35
N PHE A 34 -2.71 -5.89 3.38
CA PHE A 34 -2.49 -5.13 4.61
C PHE A 34 -3.03 -3.70 4.47
N SER A 35 -2.96 -2.91 5.55
CA SER A 35 -3.34 -1.50 5.51
C SER A 35 -2.14 -0.64 5.09
N GLY A 36 -2.00 -0.31 3.80
CA GLY A 36 -0.85 0.47 3.29
C GLY A 36 -0.76 1.91 3.79
N ARG A 37 -1.83 2.47 4.37
CA ARG A 37 -1.79 3.79 5.03
C ARG A 37 -1.24 3.74 6.46
N ILE A 38 -1.30 2.58 7.12
CA ILE A 38 -0.88 2.39 8.52
C ILE A 38 0.46 1.68 8.59
N VAL A 39 0.60 0.60 7.80
CA VAL A 39 1.76 -0.28 7.84
C VAL A 39 2.82 0.25 6.89
N ARG A 40 3.95 0.71 7.46
CA ARG A 40 5.15 0.99 6.68
C ARG A 40 5.70 -0.35 6.20
N HIS A 41 5.95 -0.45 4.90
CA HIS A 41 6.36 -1.69 4.27
C HIS A 41 7.30 -1.44 3.11
N GLY A 42 8.09 -2.46 2.76
CA GLY A 42 8.96 -2.45 1.61
C GLY A 42 9.51 -3.84 1.33
N VAL A 43 10.00 -4.04 0.12
CA VAL A 43 10.70 -5.26 -0.28
C VAL A 43 12.19 -4.92 -0.40
N HIS A 44 13.04 -5.79 0.12
CA HIS A 44 14.49 -5.68 -0.06
C HIS A 44 14.90 -5.91 -1.53
N GLU A 45 16.18 -5.79 -1.84
CA GLU A 45 16.70 -6.09 -3.18
C GLU A 45 16.35 -7.53 -3.57
N VAL A 46 15.92 -7.70 -4.82
CA VAL A 46 15.44 -8.98 -5.37
C VAL A 46 16.35 -9.41 -6.50
N GLU A 47 16.74 -10.68 -6.51
CA GLU A 47 17.53 -11.27 -7.59
C GLU A 47 16.60 -11.91 -8.64
N GLY A 48 16.67 -11.43 -9.89
CA GLY A 48 15.91 -11.97 -11.03
C GLY A 48 14.75 -11.08 -11.48
N ASP A 49 13.93 -11.63 -12.37
CA ASP A 49 12.81 -10.90 -12.98
C ASP A 49 11.55 -11.06 -12.13
N TRP A 50 11.03 -9.93 -11.66
CA TRP A 50 9.83 -9.91 -10.84
C TRP A 50 8.93 -8.73 -11.20
N ILE A 51 7.62 -8.96 -11.11
CA ILE A 51 6.57 -7.97 -11.31
C ILE A 51 5.65 -8.06 -10.10
N THR A 52 5.35 -6.90 -9.51
CA THR A 52 4.35 -6.79 -8.44
C THR A 52 3.18 -5.96 -8.94
N TRP A 53 1.97 -6.47 -8.80
CA TRP A 53 0.76 -5.68 -8.94
C TRP A 53 0.31 -5.18 -7.58
N ALA A 54 -0.03 -3.89 -7.51
CA ALA A 54 -0.56 -3.25 -6.31
C ALA A 54 -1.99 -2.77 -6.57
N TRP A 55 -2.97 -3.38 -5.89
CA TRP A 55 -4.35 -2.92 -5.87
C TRP A 55 -4.60 -2.15 -4.58
N TYR A 56 -5.02 -0.91 -4.71
CA TYR A 56 -5.31 -0.04 -3.57
C TYR A 56 -6.49 0.86 -3.88
N MET A 57 -7.20 1.30 -2.83
CA MET A 57 -8.33 2.21 -2.98
C MET A 57 -7.97 3.61 -2.53
N ARG A 58 -8.06 4.57 -3.47
CA ARG A 58 -7.85 5.99 -3.20
C ARG A 58 -9.15 6.68 -2.82
N ASP A 59 -9.05 7.68 -1.96
CA ASP A 59 -10.18 8.55 -1.56
C ASP A 59 -10.87 9.18 -2.79
N SER A 60 -10.12 9.49 -3.86
CA SER A 60 -10.67 10.04 -5.10
C SER A 60 -11.63 9.09 -5.82
N VAL A 61 -11.44 7.77 -5.70
CA VAL A 61 -12.35 6.78 -6.33
C VAL A 61 -13.69 6.79 -5.63
N HIS A 62 -13.70 6.87 -4.29
CA HIS A 62 -14.92 7.03 -3.49
C HIS A 62 -15.68 8.32 -3.85
N ILE A 63 -14.95 9.44 -3.93
CA ILE A 63 -15.52 10.75 -4.31
C ILE A 63 -16.15 10.67 -5.71
N TYR A 64 -15.42 10.11 -6.68
CA TYR A 64 -15.89 9.96 -8.05
C TYR A 64 -17.14 9.08 -8.12
N ALA A 65 -17.12 7.92 -7.46
CA ALA A 65 -18.23 6.98 -7.42
C ALA A 65 -19.41 7.45 -6.57
N ARG A 66 -19.27 8.55 -5.82
CA ARG A 66 -20.23 9.04 -4.81
C ARG A 66 -20.61 7.98 -3.78
N VAL A 67 -19.67 7.06 -3.49
CA VAL A 67 -19.82 6.03 -2.47
C VAL A 67 -19.00 6.46 -1.26
N PRO A 68 -19.60 6.55 -0.06
CA PRO A 68 -18.84 6.93 1.13
C PRO A 68 -17.66 5.98 1.34
N SER A 69 -16.51 6.53 1.73
CA SER A 69 -15.37 5.71 2.14
C SER A 69 -15.77 4.85 3.33
N CYS A 70 -15.32 3.60 3.37
CA CYS A 70 -15.54 2.77 4.54
C CYS A 70 -14.78 3.33 5.74
N GLY A 71 -15.51 3.73 6.80
CA GLY A 71 -14.94 4.44 7.95
C GLY A 71 -13.81 3.70 8.66
N TRP A 72 -13.82 2.36 8.63
CA TRP A 72 -12.77 1.53 9.23
C TRP A 72 -11.45 1.53 8.44
N ALA A 73 -11.45 1.93 7.17
CA ALA A 73 -10.23 2.08 6.38
C ALA A 73 -9.61 3.48 6.48
N ARG A 74 -10.27 4.39 7.21
CA ARG A 74 -9.79 5.75 7.45
C ARG A 74 -8.77 5.73 8.58
N VAL A 75 -7.60 6.31 8.32
CA VAL A 75 -6.62 6.56 9.36
C VAL A 75 -6.92 7.94 9.93
N ASP A 76 -7.51 7.98 11.12
CA ASP A 76 -7.66 9.23 11.85
C ASP A 76 -6.29 9.63 12.39
N CYS A 77 -5.71 10.69 11.82
CA CYS A 77 -4.52 11.28 12.39
C CYS A 77 -4.91 11.92 13.73
N ALA A 78 -4.43 11.38 14.85
CA ALA A 78 -4.59 11.95 16.19
C ALA A 78 -3.98 13.37 16.35
N HIS A 79 -3.36 13.91 15.30
CA HIS A 79 -2.87 15.28 15.18
C HIS A 79 -3.21 15.86 13.79
N SER A 80 -4.50 16.06 13.48
CA SER A 80 -4.90 16.80 12.28
C SER A 80 -5.59 18.11 12.64
N LEU A 81 -4.78 19.18 12.72
CA LEU A 81 -5.22 20.42 12.08
C LEU A 81 -5.52 20.09 10.60
N PRO A 82 -6.59 20.64 10.02
CA PRO A 82 -7.00 20.31 8.66
C PRO A 82 -5.87 20.64 7.68
N CYS A 83 -5.28 19.60 7.08
CA CYS A 83 -4.37 19.74 5.95
C CYS A 83 -5.19 20.21 4.75
N GLN A 84 -5.31 21.52 4.58
CA GLN A 84 -5.81 22.11 3.35
C GLN A 84 -4.79 21.80 2.25
N ARG A 85 -5.08 20.78 1.44
CA ARG A 85 -4.42 20.62 0.14
C ARG A 85 -4.83 21.82 -0.72
N SER A 86 -3.96 22.83 -0.75
CA SER A 86 -4.00 23.92 -1.72
C SER A 86 -4.07 23.33 -3.13
N ASN A 87 -5.21 23.54 -3.78
CA ASN A 87 -5.35 23.37 -5.22
C ASN A 87 -4.34 24.30 -5.89
N ARG A 88 -3.22 23.75 -6.39
CA ARG A 88 -2.49 24.38 -7.49
C ARG A 88 -2.79 23.59 -8.76
N HIS A 89 -3.72 24.13 -9.54
CA HIS A 89 -3.69 23.97 -10.98
C HIS A 89 -2.30 24.38 -11.47
N ARG A 90 -1.64 23.50 -12.22
CA ARG A 90 -0.63 23.89 -13.21
C ARG A 90 -1.09 23.32 -14.54
N MET A 91 -1.46 24.26 -15.41
CA MET A 91 -1.33 24.12 -16.86
C MET A 91 0.14 23.91 -17.22
#